data_AF-X6L7U5-F1
#
_entry.id   AF-X6L7U5-F1
#
_cell.length_a   1.000
_cell.length_b   1.000
_cell.length_c   1.000
_cell.angle_alpha   90.00
_cell.angle_beta   90.00
_cell.angle_gamma   90.00
#
_symmetry.space_group_name_H-M   'P 1'
#
loop_
_entity.id
_entity.type
_entity.pdbx_description
1 polymer ?
#
loop_
_entity_poly.entity_id
_entity_poly.type
_entity_poly.pdbx_seq_one_letter_code
_entity_poly.pdbx_strand_id
1 'polypeptide(L)'
;DNNKDSNQITLLSFGSIYSGKYKHTSLMKYVSVWSNISDKSNELNNYNQWIPFTDNHNHPIIIETYKCEFEGARAVIGGSNNHLLFIAYPQKNIGVFNLNTLQFIEDIYLPINYISYPCFVSNSKNGQGQEMMKANEEKNRQNYQMLLFCFNTGLSIEYYEDNNTFQFQKLP
;
A
#
# COMPACT_ATOMS: atom_id res chain seq x y z
N ASP A 1 1.21 12.23 -24.74
CA ASP A 1 1.86 12.07 -23.41
C ASP A 1 3.24 12.67 -23.40
N ASN A 2 3.40 13.81 -22.71
CA ASN A 2 4.69 14.51 -22.52
C ASN A 2 5.06 14.51 -21.04
N ASN A 3 5.25 13.34 -20.44
CA ASN A 3 5.89 13.26 -19.12
C ASN A 3 7.06 12.27 -19.17
N LYS A 4 8.09 12.67 -19.92
CA LYS A 4 9.43 12.10 -19.83
C LYS A 4 10.07 12.57 -18.51
N ASP A 5 10.71 11.64 -17.80
CA ASP A 5 11.79 11.89 -16.85
C ASP A 5 11.49 12.65 -15.53
N SER A 6 10.48 12.22 -14.76
CA SER A 6 10.65 12.37 -13.31
C SER A 6 11.53 11.24 -12.81
N ASN A 7 12.83 11.49 -12.67
CA ASN A 7 13.78 10.64 -11.90
C ASN A 7 13.43 10.57 -10.40
N GLN A 8 12.16 10.79 -10.06
CA GLN A 8 11.63 10.98 -8.73
C GLN A 8 10.63 9.88 -8.41
N ILE A 9 10.77 9.29 -7.23
CA ILE A 9 9.86 8.29 -6.65
C ILE A 9 9.43 8.79 -5.28
N THR A 10 8.17 8.61 -4.93
CA THR A 10 7.70 8.84 -3.56
C THR A 10 7.81 7.55 -2.77
N LEU A 11 8.54 7.58 -1.66
CA LEU A 11 8.66 6.47 -0.73
C LEU A 11 7.83 6.76 0.52
N LEU A 12 7.12 5.75 0.99
CA LEU A 12 6.37 5.76 2.24
C LEU A 12 7.04 4.79 3.21
N SER A 13 7.41 5.27 4.40
CA SER A 13 7.91 4.46 5.50
C SER A 13 6.92 4.53 6.64
N PHE A 14 6.56 3.38 7.21
CA PHE A 14 5.76 3.28 8.42
C PHE A 14 6.21 2.07 9.22
N GLY A 15 6.03 2.12 10.53
CA GLY A 15 6.49 1.07 11.43
C GLY A 15 6.46 1.49 12.90
N SER A 16 6.70 0.51 13.76
CA SER A 16 6.93 0.65 15.19
C SER A 16 7.96 -0.37 15.66
N ILE A 17 8.50 -0.13 16.85
CA ILE A 17 9.27 -1.16 17.56
C ILE A 17 8.32 -2.11 18.30
N TYR A 18 8.87 -3.22 18.77
CA TYR A 18 8.22 -4.19 19.65
C TYR A 18 7.36 -3.50 20.72
N SER A 19 6.15 -4.01 20.98
CA SER A 19 5.09 -3.39 21.81
C SER A 19 4.35 -2.17 21.24
N GLY A 20 4.49 -1.88 19.94
CA GLY A 20 3.74 -0.80 19.28
C GLY A 20 4.19 0.61 19.69
N LYS A 21 5.42 0.74 20.20
CA LYS A 21 6.03 2.01 20.60
C LYS A 21 6.76 2.66 19.43
N TYR A 22 7.01 3.97 19.53
CA TYR A 22 7.76 4.75 18.53
C TYR A 22 7.20 4.59 17.11
N LYS A 23 5.88 4.65 17.00
CA LYS A 23 5.17 4.62 15.73
C LYS A 23 5.65 5.77 14.86
N HIS A 24 6.02 5.48 13.64
CA HIS A 24 6.36 6.50 12.66
C HIS A 24 5.58 6.29 11.38
N THR A 25 5.33 7.39 10.69
CA THR A 25 4.96 7.39 9.28
C THR A 25 5.64 8.59 8.64
N SER A 26 6.37 8.35 7.56
CA SER A 26 7.24 9.34 6.93
C SER A 26 7.23 9.17 5.43
N LEU A 27 7.39 10.29 4.74
CA LEU A 27 7.41 10.34 3.28
C LEU A 27 8.78 10.82 2.84
N MET A 28 9.26 10.31 1.71
CA MET A 28 10.46 10.80 1.06
C MET A 28 10.20 10.97 -0.42
N LYS A 29 10.52 12.16 -0.94
CA LYS A 29 10.65 12.39 -2.38
C LYS A 29 12.06 11.97 -2.78
N TYR A 30 12.21 10.71 -3.18
CA TYR A 30 13.49 10.17 -3.62
C TYR A 30 13.79 10.64 -5.05
N VAL A 31 15.01 11.07 -5.30
CA VAL A 31 15.54 11.34 -6.64
C VAL A 31 16.85 10.56 -6.80
N SER A 32 16.98 9.85 -7.93
CA SER A 32 18.17 9.04 -8.22
C SER A 32 19.45 9.88 -8.13
N VAL A 33 20.42 9.39 -7.37
CA VAL A 33 21.75 10.01 -7.25
C VAL A 33 22.52 10.06 -8.57
N TRP A 34 22.08 9.27 -9.56
CA TRP A 34 22.65 9.23 -10.92
C TRP A 34 21.93 10.14 -11.91
N SER A 35 20.86 10.83 -11.47
CA SER A 35 20.15 11.75 -12.35
C SER A 35 20.88 13.09 -12.48
N ASN A 36 20.78 13.71 -13.66
CA ASN A 36 21.25 15.09 -13.85
C ASN A 36 20.25 16.04 -13.18
N ILE A 37 20.48 16.37 -11.90
CA ILE A 37 19.63 17.26 -11.08
C ILE A 37 20.07 18.74 -11.23
N SER A 38 20.97 19.06 -12.17
CA SER A 38 21.58 20.40 -12.30
C SER A 38 20.57 21.55 -12.41
N ASP A 39 19.34 21.26 -12.83
CA ASP A 39 18.30 22.27 -13.05
C ASP A 39 17.18 22.27 -11.98
N LYS A 40 17.26 21.38 -10.96
CA LYS A 40 16.22 21.23 -9.92
C LYS A 40 16.64 21.65 -8.52
N SER A 41 17.84 22.23 -8.37
CA SER A 41 18.39 22.73 -7.10
C SER A 41 17.74 24.07 -6.70
N ASN A 42 16.44 24.05 -6.41
CA ASN A 42 15.91 24.99 -5.43
C ASN A 42 16.05 24.32 -4.07
N GLU A 43 16.76 24.96 -3.14
CA GLU A 43 17.08 24.54 -1.76
C GLU A 43 15.84 24.22 -0.88
N LEU A 44 14.64 24.27 -1.44
CA LEU A 44 13.34 24.19 -0.75
C LEU A 44 12.65 22.82 -0.85
N ASN A 45 13.18 21.86 -1.60
CA ASN A 45 12.42 20.66 -1.99
C ASN A 45 12.62 19.40 -1.12
N ASN A 46 13.46 19.44 -0.08
CA ASN A 46 13.73 18.33 0.85
C ASN A 46 13.84 16.95 0.16
N TYR A 47 14.52 16.89 -0.99
CA TYR A 47 14.72 15.63 -1.71
C TYR A 47 15.61 14.68 -0.93
N ASN A 48 15.37 13.37 -1.06
CA ASN A 48 16.13 12.32 -0.38
C ASN A 48 16.17 12.48 1.15
N GLN A 49 15.21 13.21 1.73
CA GLN A 49 15.03 13.36 3.16
C GLN A 49 13.68 12.76 3.58
N TRP A 50 13.68 12.08 4.73
CA TRP A 50 12.44 11.66 5.38
C TRP A 50 11.79 12.85 6.07
N ILE A 51 10.56 13.15 5.71
CA ILE A 51 9.72 14.14 6.39
C ILE A 51 8.54 13.45 7.07
N PRO A 52 8.00 13.99 8.19
CA PRO A 52 6.79 13.47 8.78
C PRO A 52 5.65 13.43 7.77
N PHE A 53 4.88 12.34 7.76
CA PHE A 53 3.68 12.26 6.95
C PHE A 53 2.55 13.00 7.65
N THR A 54 2.06 14.10 7.08
CA THR A 54 1.08 14.97 7.72
C THR A 54 -0.13 15.24 6.84
N ASP A 55 -1.25 15.58 7.46
CA ASP A 55 -2.43 16.11 6.76
C ASP A 55 -2.20 17.57 6.28
N ASN A 56 -3.23 18.16 5.67
CA ASN A 56 -3.20 19.54 5.19
C ASN A 56 -3.07 20.60 6.29
N HIS A 57 -3.18 20.20 7.56
CA HIS A 57 -3.03 21.05 8.74
C HIS A 57 -1.70 20.79 9.48
N ASN A 58 -0.77 20.06 8.87
CA ASN A 58 0.50 19.62 9.46
C ASN A 58 0.34 18.68 10.67
N HIS A 59 -0.80 18.02 10.83
CA HIS A 59 -0.95 17.00 11.87
C HIS A 59 -0.33 15.68 11.39
N PRO A 60 0.53 15.04 12.20
CA PRO A 60 1.09 13.73 11.87
C PRO A 60 0.01 12.68 11.67
N ILE A 61 0.10 11.96 10.56
CA ILE A 61 -0.73 10.79 10.26
C ILE A 61 0.05 9.56 10.70
N ILE A 62 -0.57 8.72 11.51
CA ILE A 62 0.02 7.46 11.98
C ILE A 62 -0.81 6.33 11.40
N ILE A 63 -0.22 5.55 10.49
CA ILE A 63 -0.90 4.39 9.87
C ILE A 63 -1.10 3.26 10.90
N GLU A 64 -0.32 3.21 11.96
CA GLU A 64 -0.46 2.12 12.93
C GLU A 64 -1.59 2.35 13.93
N THR A 65 -2.59 1.47 13.90
CA THR A 65 -3.68 1.49 14.87
C THR A 65 -3.18 1.11 16.27
N TYR A 66 -3.90 1.55 17.30
CA TYR A 66 -3.55 1.33 18.72
C TYR A 66 -3.57 -0.15 19.15
N LYS A 67 -4.10 -1.05 18.31
CA LYS A 67 -4.39 -2.44 18.66
C LYS A 67 -3.37 -3.45 18.13
N CYS A 68 -2.42 -3.00 17.30
CA CYS A 68 -1.66 -3.91 16.45
C CYS A 68 -0.16 -3.66 16.54
N GLU A 69 0.59 -4.74 16.70
CA GLU A 69 2.05 -4.74 16.54
C GLU A 69 2.35 -4.92 15.05
N PHE A 70 3.07 -3.99 14.44
CA PHE A 70 3.42 -4.04 13.02
C PHE A 70 4.73 -4.83 12.77
N GLU A 71 5.15 -5.64 13.74
CA GLU A 71 6.33 -6.49 13.58
C GLU A 71 6.14 -7.45 12.42
N GLY A 72 7.09 -7.42 11.47
CA GLY A 72 7.01 -8.26 10.27
C GLY A 72 5.87 -7.87 9.32
N ALA A 73 5.21 -6.73 9.52
CA ALA A 73 4.18 -6.25 8.62
C ALA A 73 4.72 -6.11 7.19
N ARG A 74 3.82 -6.31 6.24
CA ARG A 74 4.05 -6.08 4.82
C ARG A 74 2.89 -5.31 4.26
N ALA A 75 3.16 -4.53 3.24
CA ALA A 75 2.12 -3.85 2.52
C ALA A 75 2.35 -3.86 1.03
N VAL A 76 1.25 -3.70 0.30
CA VAL A 76 1.24 -3.52 -1.14
C VAL A 76 0.29 -2.38 -1.48
N ILE A 77 0.73 -1.52 -2.41
CA ILE A 77 -0.14 -0.50 -2.98
C ILE A 77 -0.99 -1.16 -4.06
N GLY A 78 -2.28 -0.87 -4.05
CA GLY A 78 -3.21 -1.43 -5.02
C GLY A 78 -4.53 -0.66 -5.05
N GLY A 79 -5.57 -1.40 -5.42
CA GLY A 79 -6.87 -0.83 -5.74
C GLY A 79 -6.95 -0.38 -7.20
N SER A 80 -8.15 -0.08 -7.66
CA SER A 80 -8.48 0.33 -9.03
C SER A 80 -7.62 1.52 -9.50
N ASN A 81 -7.30 2.44 -8.58
CA ASN A 81 -6.50 3.63 -8.87
C ASN A 81 -5.17 3.69 -8.10
N ASN A 82 -4.62 2.55 -7.64
CA ASN A 82 -3.39 2.50 -6.84
C ASN A 82 -3.40 3.45 -5.62
N HIS A 83 -4.59 3.63 -5.02
CA HIS A 83 -4.84 4.60 -3.96
C HIS A 83 -5.05 3.94 -2.60
N LEU A 84 -4.96 2.62 -2.54
CA LEU A 84 -5.14 1.83 -1.33
C LEU A 84 -3.83 1.15 -0.95
N LEU A 85 -3.52 1.19 0.34
CA LEU A 85 -2.43 0.47 0.96
C LEU A 85 -3.01 -0.70 1.75
N PHE A 86 -2.80 -1.91 1.23
CA PHE A 86 -3.18 -3.14 1.93
C PHE A 86 -2.03 -3.55 2.83
N ILE A 87 -2.29 -3.73 4.12
CA ILE A 87 -1.28 -4.02 5.13
C ILE A 87 -1.63 -5.33 5.81
N ALA A 88 -0.79 -6.34 5.68
CA ALA A 88 -0.88 -7.57 6.45
C ALA A 88 0.07 -7.48 7.65
N TYR A 89 -0.48 -7.66 8.84
CA TYR A 89 0.24 -7.59 10.11
C TYR A 89 -0.19 -8.75 11.03
N PRO A 90 0.59 -9.08 12.08
CA PRO A 90 0.25 -10.10 13.05
C PRO A 90 -1.12 -9.82 13.68
N GLN A 91 -2.06 -10.77 13.54
CA GLN A 91 -3.43 -10.85 14.13
C GLN A 91 -4.49 -11.40 13.14
N LYS A 92 -4.06 -12.04 12.05
CA LYS A 92 -4.96 -12.59 11.00
C LYS A 92 -5.70 -11.52 10.20
N ASN A 93 -5.24 -10.27 10.20
CA ASN A 93 -5.96 -9.18 9.56
C ASN A 93 -5.20 -8.60 8.36
N ILE A 94 -5.95 -8.13 7.37
CA ILE A 94 -5.47 -7.13 6.41
C ILE A 94 -6.17 -5.81 6.74
N GLY A 95 -5.39 -4.78 7.04
CA GLY A 95 -5.87 -3.41 7.11
C GLY A 95 -5.85 -2.76 5.73
N VAL A 96 -6.88 -1.98 5.42
CA VAL A 96 -6.96 -1.19 4.18
C VAL A 96 -6.90 0.29 4.55
N PHE A 97 -5.85 0.96 4.09
CA PHE A 97 -5.64 2.39 4.30
C PHE A 97 -5.76 3.14 2.97
N ASN A 98 -6.58 4.19 2.93
CA ASN A 98 -6.75 5.03 1.76
C ASN A 98 -5.69 6.13 1.72
N LEU A 99 -4.82 6.10 0.72
CA LEU A 99 -3.71 7.04 0.56
C LEU A 99 -4.15 8.45 0.13
N ASN A 100 -5.37 8.60 -0.42
CA ASN A 100 -5.92 9.89 -0.82
C ASN A 100 -6.62 10.59 0.34
N THR A 101 -7.43 9.85 1.10
CA THR A 101 -8.20 10.40 2.23
C THR A 101 -7.45 10.34 3.55
N LEU A 102 -6.36 9.57 3.61
CA LEU A 102 -5.50 9.39 4.79
C LEU A 102 -6.24 8.72 5.95
N GLN A 103 -7.15 7.79 5.64
CA GLN A 103 -8.04 7.13 6.59
C GLN A 103 -8.03 5.61 6.41
N PHE A 104 -8.25 4.88 7.50
CA PHE A 104 -8.57 3.45 7.45
C PHE A 104 -9.99 3.23 6.96
N ILE A 105 -10.14 2.25 6.08
CA ILE A 105 -11.44 1.80 5.58
C ILE A 105 -11.93 0.65 6.46
N GLU A 106 -11.14 -0.43 6.57
CA GLU A 106 -11.56 -1.66 7.22
C GLU A 106 -10.37 -2.53 7.66
N ASP A 107 -10.59 -3.39 8.67
CA ASP A 107 -9.72 -4.52 9.05
C ASP A 107 -10.45 -5.83 8.77
N ILE A 108 -9.86 -6.71 7.95
CA ILE A 108 -10.51 -7.94 7.49
C ILE A 108 -9.81 -9.16 8.05
N TYR A 109 -10.59 -10.05 8.67
CA TYR A 109 -10.13 -11.35 9.14
C TYR A 109 -9.86 -12.31 7.99
N LEU A 110 -8.63 -12.78 7.91
CA LEU A 110 -8.18 -13.79 6.98
C LEU A 110 -8.52 -15.19 7.51
N PRO A 111 -8.91 -16.13 6.63
CA PRO A 111 -9.24 -17.51 7.00
C PRO A 111 -7.99 -18.36 7.27
N ILE A 112 -7.05 -17.84 8.07
CA ILE A 112 -5.75 -18.46 8.38
C ILE A 112 -5.45 -18.39 9.87
N ASN A 113 -4.67 -19.34 10.38
CA ASN A 113 -4.44 -19.51 11.81
C ASN A 113 -3.49 -18.47 12.42
N TYR A 114 -2.54 -17.97 11.64
CA TYR A 114 -1.57 -16.98 12.11
C TYR A 114 -0.89 -16.33 10.90
N ILE A 115 -0.59 -15.04 11.00
CA ILE A 115 0.18 -14.30 10.00
C ILE A 115 1.45 -13.82 10.67
N SER A 116 2.59 -14.13 10.07
CA SER A 116 3.87 -13.57 10.45
C SER A 116 4.79 -13.56 9.24
N TYR A 117 5.43 -12.42 9.01
CA TYR A 117 6.28 -12.17 7.85
C TYR A 117 5.64 -12.61 6.51
N PRO A 118 4.43 -12.12 6.18
CA PRO A 118 3.77 -12.52 4.95
C PRO A 118 4.56 -12.07 3.71
N CYS A 119 4.08 -12.46 2.54
CA CYS A 119 4.53 -11.94 1.26
C CYS A 119 3.30 -11.62 0.41
N PHE A 120 3.18 -10.36 0.01
CA PHE A 120 2.22 -9.95 -1.01
C PHE A 120 2.82 -10.12 -2.39
N VAL A 121 2.02 -10.65 -3.31
CA VAL A 121 2.32 -10.68 -4.74
C VAL A 121 1.18 -9.99 -5.46
N SER A 122 1.49 -8.89 -6.15
CA SER A 122 0.52 -8.22 -7.02
C SER A 122 0.28 -9.06 -8.28
N ASN A 123 -0.98 -9.18 -8.68
CA ASN A 123 -1.33 -9.87 -9.92
C ASN A 123 -1.03 -8.96 -11.12
N SER A 124 -0.32 -9.47 -12.13
CA SER A 124 0.02 -8.68 -13.33
C SER A 124 -1.21 -8.22 -14.12
N LYS A 125 -2.34 -8.92 -13.99
CA LYS A 125 -3.64 -8.51 -14.56
C LYS A 125 -4.14 -7.16 -14.01
N ASN A 126 -3.72 -6.77 -12.80
CA ASN A 126 -4.05 -5.47 -12.24
C ASN A 126 -3.37 -4.32 -13.02
N GLY A 127 -2.22 -4.58 -13.65
CA GLY A 127 -1.44 -3.56 -14.37
C GLY A 127 -1.70 -3.50 -15.87
N GLN A 128 -2.25 -4.56 -16.48
CA GLN A 128 -2.48 -4.65 -17.94
C GLN A 128 -3.93 -4.36 -18.37
N GLY A 129 -4.83 -4.00 -17.45
CA GLY A 129 -6.29 -4.07 -17.65
C GLY A 129 -7.10 -2.78 -17.47
N GLN A 130 -6.55 -1.59 -17.74
CA GLN A 130 -7.36 -0.36 -17.84
C GLN A 130 -7.29 0.36 -19.19
N GLU A 131 -6.30 0.09 -20.03
CA GLU A 131 -6.23 0.69 -21.38
C GLU A 131 -6.92 -0.13 -22.47
N MET A 132 -7.22 -1.42 -22.25
CA MET A 132 -7.84 -2.28 -23.28
C MET A 132 -8.79 -3.35 -22.71
N MET A 133 -9.97 -2.96 -22.21
CA MET A 133 -11.12 -3.89 -22.15
C MET A 133 -12.40 -3.23 -22.65
N LYS A 134 -13.03 -3.93 -23.59
CA LYS A 134 -14.17 -3.50 -24.41
C LYS A 134 -15.44 -3.31 -23.55
N ALA A 135 -16.34 -2.50 -24.08
CA ALA A 135 -17.47 -1.83 -23.43
C ALA A 135 -18.61 -2.70 -22.85
N ASN A 136 -18.41 -3.98 -22.51
CA ASN A 136 -19.51 -4.88 -22.13
C ASN A 136 -19.40 -5.53 -20.74
N GLU A 137 -18.41 -5.18 -19.91
CA GLU A 137 -18.27 -5.71 -18.53
C GLU A 137 -18.12 -4.58 -17.51
N GLU A 138 -19.20 -3.83 -17.27
CA GLU A 138 -19.21 -2.75 -16.27
C GLU A 138 -19.09 -3.22 -14.81
N LYS A 139 -19.18 -4.53 -14.54
CA LYS A 139 -19.19 -5.08 -13.16
C LYS A 139 -17.82 -5.39 -12.55
N ASN A 140 -16.73 -5.42 -13.32
CA ASN A 140 -15.40 -5.85 -12.85
C ASN A 140 -14.35 -4.73 -12.81
N ARG A 141 -14.76 -3.45 -12.80
CA ARG A 141 -13.82 -2.31 -12.87
C ARG A 141 -13.15 -1.95 -11.54
N GLN A 142 -13.58 -2.57 -10.44
CA GLN A 142 -13.21 -2.18 -9.09
C GLN A 142 -12.71 -3.34 -8.22
N ASN A 143 -12.39 -4.49 -8.82
CA ASN A 143 -11.76 -5.57 -8.09
C ASN A 143 -10.24 -5.55 -8.24
N TYR A 144 -9.53 -5.58 -7.12
CA TYR A 144 -8.07 -5.71 -7.09
C TYR A 144 -7.69 -7.11 -6.62
N GLN A 145 -6.85 -7.79 -7.40
CA GLN A 145 -6.44 -9.17 -7.10
C GLN A 145 -5.02 -9.22 -6.54
N MET A 146 -4.81 -9.89 -5.43
CA MET A 146 -3.47 -10.10 -4.86
C MET A 146 -3.34 -11.51 -4.32
N LEU A 147 -2.11 -11.99 -4.25
CA LEU A 147 -1.80 -13.22 -3.52
C LEU A 147 -1.11 -12.87 -2.22
N LEU A 148 -1.42 -13.63 -1.18
CA LEU A 148 -0.78 -13.57 0.11
C LEU A 148 -0.20 -14.93 0.44
N PHE A 149 1.11 -14.99 0.65
CA PHE A 149 1.80 -16.18 1.12
C PHE A 149 2.27 -15.97 2.56
N CYS A 150 2.06 -16.96 3.41
CA CYS A 150 2.53 -16.97 4.79
C CYS A 150 2.82 -18.41 5.19
N PHE A 151 4.08 -18.71 5.53
CA PHE A 151 4.55 -20.08 5.78
C PHE A 151 4.14 -21.05 4.66
N ASN A 152 3.36 -22.08 4.98
CA ASN A 152 2.84 -23.08 4.05
C ASN A 152 1.45 -22.75 3.49
N THR A 153 0.95 -21.53 3.72
CA THR A 153 -0.38 -21.10 3.29
C THR A 153 -0.26 -20.06 2.19
N GLY A 154 -0.89 -20.34 1.06
CA GLY A 154 -1.13 -19.37 -0.01
C GLY A 154 -2.61 -19.03 -0.10
N LEU A 155 -2.92 -17.75 -0.28
CA LEU A 155 -4.28 -17.24 -0.41
C LEU A 155 -4.36 -16.32 -1.64
N SER A 156 -5.31 -16.60 -2.52
CA SER A 156 -5.77 -15.64 -3.52
C SER A 156 -6.83 -14.75 -2.89
N ILE A 157 -6.66 -13.45 -3.06
CA ILE A 157 -7.48 -12.42 -2.46
C ILE A 157 -8.02 -11.54 -3.59
N GLU A 158 -9.35 -11.42 -3.66
CA GLU A 158 -10.01 -10.40 -4.46
C GLU A 158 -10.66 -9.38 -3.54
N TYR A 159 -10.38 -8.10 -3.77
CA TYR A 159 -10.98 -7.01 -3.01
C TYR A 159 -11.87 -6.19 -3.92
N TYR A 160 -13.12 -5.97 -3.53
CA TYR A 160 -14.12 -5.18 -4.25
C TYR A 160 -14.31 -3.82 -3.57
N GLU A 161 -13.92 -2.73 -4.24
CA GLU A 161 -13.95 -1.37 -3.67
C GLU A 161 -15.37 -0.84 -3.43
N ASP A 162 -16.33 -1.15 -4.32
CA ASP A 162 -17.71 -0.61 -4.25
C ASP A 162 -18.40 -0.91 -2.91
N ASN A 163 -18.07 -2.03 -2.28
CA ASN A 163 -18.71 -2.51 -1.07
C ASN A 163 -17.70 -2.90 0.04
N ASN A 164 -16.42 -2.64 -0.17
CA ASN A 164 -15.31 -3.02 0.71
C ASN A 164 -15.24 -4.53 1.04
N THR A 165 -15.71 -5.39 0.15
CA THR A 165 -15.74 -6.84 0.43
C THR A 165 -14.50 -7.57 -0.08
N PHE A 166 -14.14 -8.65 0.61
CA PHE A 166 -13.05 -9.55 0.24
C PHE A 166 -13.58 -10.94 -0.10
N GLN A 167 -13.01 -11.53 -1.14
CA GLN A 167 -13.15 -12.95 -1.45
C GLN A 167 -11.81 -13.65 -1.36
N PHE A 168 -11.86 -14.88 -0.85
CA PHE A 168 -10.68 -15.65 -0.53
C PHE A 168 -10.75 -17.03 -1.16
N GLN A 169 -9.66 -17.44 -1.79
CA GLN A 169 -9.47 -18.81 -2.28
C GLN A 169 -8.11 -19.32 -1.83
N LYS A 170 -8.10 -20.46 -1.13
CA LYS A 170 -6.85 -21.12 -0.74
C LYS A 170 -6.15 -21.64 -2.00
N LEU A 171 -4.85 -21.38 -2.10
CA LEU A 171 -4.02 -21.91 -3.16
C LEU A 171 -3.61 -23.36 -2.85
N PRO A 172 -3.37 -24.19 -3.90
CA PRO A 172 -2.89 -25.56 -3.75
C PRO A 172 -1.60 -25.68 -2.94
#